data_AF-A0A2P6JPJ1-F1
#
_entry.id   AF-A0A2P6JPJ1-F1
#
_cell.length_a   1.000
_cell.length_b   1.000
_cell.length_c   1.000
_cell.angle_alpha   90.00
_cell.angle_beta   90.00
_cell.angle_gamma   90.00
#
_symmetry.space_group_name_H-M   'P 1'
#
loop_
_entity.id
_entity.type
_entity.pdbx_description
1 polymer ?
#
loop_
_entity_poly.entity_id
_entity_poly.type
_entity_poly.pdbx_seq_one_letter_code
_entity_poly.pdbx_strand_id
1 'polypeptide(L)' 'MTKTFTFAVMHFSIAFGVVYAMTGSLLLGGAVALVEPALNTVAFYFHEKVWKRLEQRRSQQAGFNLPPIFRA' A
#
# COMPACT_ATOMS: atom_id res chain seq x y z
N MET A 1 9.04 -20.42 7.27
CA MET A 1 9.47 -19.01 7.42
C MET A 1 10.64 -18.61 6.51
N THR A 2 11.41 -19.55 5.95
CA THR A 2 12.52 -19.26 5.04
C THR A 2 12.12 -18.53 3.75
N LYS A 3 10.96 -18.86 3.15
CA LYS A 3 10.47 -18.16 1.94
C LYS A 3 10.27 -16.66 2.15
N THR A 4 9.73 -16.26 3.30
CA THR A 4 9.54 -14.85 3.67
C THR A 4 10.87 -14.14 3.85
N PHE A 5 11.84 -14.82 4.47
CA PHE A 5 13.18 -14.27 4.67
C PHE A 5 13.96 -14.12 3.35
N THR A 6 13.92 -15.13 2.48
CA THR A 6 14.55 -15.06 1.15
C THR A 6 13.93 -13.98 0.28
N PHE A 7 12.62 -13.77 0.36
CA PHE A 7 11.94 -12.70 -0.36
C PHE A 7 12.38 -11.32 0.13
N ALA A 8 12.48 -11.12 1.45
CA ALA A 8 12.99 -9.87 2.02
C ALA A 8 14.46 -9.62 1.60
N VAL A 9 15.33 -10.62 1.70
CA VAL A 9 16.74 -10.49 1.31
C VAL A 9 16.89 -10.20 -0.19
N MET A 10 16.10 -10.85 -1.05
CA MET A 10 16.08 -10.58 -2.49
C MET A 10 15.64 -9.14 -2.76
N HIS A 11 14.59 -8.68 -2.09
CA HIS A 11 14.09 -7.32 -2.26
C HIS A 11 15.16 -6.28 -1.88
N PHE A 12 15.73 -6.39 -0.69
CA PHE A 12 16.79 -5.50 -0.21
C PHE A 12 18.01 -5.51 -1.14
N SER A 13 18.39 -6.68 -1.66
CA SER A 13 19.53 -6.81 -2.57
C SER A 13 19.29 -6.11 -3.91
N ILE A 14 18.08 -6.21 -4.47
CA ILE A 14 17.72 -5.53 -5.73
C ILE A 14 17.63 -4.02 -5.51
N ALA A 15 16.93 -3.57 -4.46
CA ALA A 15 16.79 -2.16 -4.13
C ALA A 15 18.15 -1.48 -3.89
N PHE A 16 19.02 -2.13 -3.12
CA PHE A 16 20.37 -1.65 -2.86
C PHE A 16 21.24 -1.68 -4.13
N GLY A 17 21.18 -2.78 -4.89
CA GLY A 17 21.98 -2.98 -6.10
C GLY A 17 21.67 -1.96 -7.20
N VAL A 18 20.38 -1.69 -7.48
CA VAL A 18 19.97 -0.72 -8.51
C VAL A 18 20.41 0.69 -8.13
N VAL A 19 20.22 1.08 -6.87
CA VAL A 19 20.54 2.44 -6.40
C VAL A 19 22.05 2.66 -6.30
N TYR A 20 22.80 1.64 -5.85
CA TYR A 20 24.25 1.66 -5.84
C TYR A 20 24.82 1.70 -7.27
N ALA A 21 24.26 0.94 -8.21
CA ALA A 21 24.67 0.98 -9.62
C ALA A 21 24.40 2.36 -10.26
N MET A 22 23.28 3.01 -9.93
CA MET A 22 22.94 4.32 -10.47
C MET A 22 23.72 5.46 -9.82
N THR A 23 24.06 5.36 -8.53
CA THR A 23 24.59 6.51 -7.77
C THR A 23 25.98 6.32 -7.18
N GLY A 24 26.50 5.10 -7.12
CA GLY A 24 27.80 4.77 -6.52
C GLY A 24 27.87 4.94 -4.99
N SER A 25 26.75 5.24 -4.32
CA SER A 25 26.71 5.56 -2.89
C SER A 25 25.90 4.53 -2.10
N LEU A 26 26.55 3.86 -1.15
CA LEU A 26 25.92 2.92 -0.22
C LEU A 26 24.82 3.57 0.63
N LEU A 27 24.94 4.87 0.92
CA LEU A 27 24.00 5.59 1.78
C LEU A 27 22.60 5.66 1.17
N LEU A 28 22.55 5.87 -0.15
CA LEU A 28 21.29 5.90 -0.90
C LEU A 28 20.66 4.50 -1.00
N GLY A 29 21.46 3.45 -1.14
CA GLY A 29 20.97 2.08 -1.10
C GLY A 29 20.28 1.75 0.23
N GLY A 30 20.85 2.21 1.35
CA GLY A 30 20.23 2.07 2.68
C GLY A 30 18.95 2.91 2.85
N ALA A 31 18.93 4.14 2.31
CA ALA A 31 17.73 4.96 2.31
C ALA A 31 16.60 4.29 1.52
N VAL A 32 16.88 3.74 0.34
CA VAL A 32 15.86 3.12 -0.52
C VAL A 32 15.27 1.84 0.10
N ALA A 33 16.09 1.08 0.84
CA ALA A 33 15.63 -0.06 1.64
C ALA A 33 14.52 0.31 2.66
N LEU A 34 14.51 1.55 3.15
CA LEU A 34 13.46 2.08 4.05
C LEU A 34 12.34 2.80 3.28
N VAL A 35 12.62 3.30 2.08
CA VAL A 35 11.64 3.99 1.23
C VAL A 35 10.53 3.04 0.79
N GLU A 36 10.84 1.78 0.48
CA GLU A 36 9.82 0.84 0.03
C GLU A 36 8.71 0.58 1.08
N PRO A 37 9.01 0.22 2.34
CA PRO A 37 7.97 0.09 3.37
C PRO A 37 7.29 1.42 3.72
N ALA A 38 7.99 2.55 3.60
CA ALA A 38 7.40 3.87 3.78
C ALA A 38 6.38 4.19 2.68
N LEU A 39 6.72 3.95 1.41
CA LEU A 39 5.82 4.13 0.27
C LEU A 39 4.63 3.18 0.36
N ASN A 40 4.84 1.92 0.74
CA ASN A 40 3.76 0.97 0.91
C ASN A 40 2.77 1.43 2.00
N THR A 41 3.28 1.94 3.12
CA THR A 41 2.46 2.49 4.21
C THR A 41 1.71 3.76 3.77
N VAL A 42 2.37 4.68 3.07
CA VAL A 42 1.75 5.91 2.55
C VAL A 42 0.69 5.57 1.50
N ALA A 43 1.00 4.70 0.55
CA ALA A 43 0.07 4.24 -0.48
C ALA A 43 -1.15 3.56 0.14
N PHE A 44 -0.96 2.68 1.13
CA PHE A 44 -2.05 2.04 1.85
C PHE A 44 -2.93 3.07 2.59
N TYR A 45 -2.32 4.06 3.26
CA TYR A 45 -3.06 5.13 3.93
C TYR A 45 -3.90 5.98 2.96
N PHE A 46 -3.34 6.35 1.80
CA PHE A 46 -4.10 7.06 0.76
C PHE A 46 -5.18 6.17 0.15
N HIS A 47 -4.90 4.88 -0.10
CA HIS A 47 -5.86 3.93 -0.64
C HIS A 47 -7.08 3.76 0.29
N GLU A 48 -6.85 3.53 1.59
CA GLU A 48 -7.90 3.51 2.62
C GLU A 48 -8.73 4.80 2.64
N LYS A 49 -8.07 5.96 2.57
CA LYS A 49 -8.73 7.27 2.63
C LYS A 49 -9.59 7.55 1.39
N VAL A 50 -9.12 7.16 0.21
CA VAL A 50 -9.85 7.29 -1.05
C VAL A 50 -11.01 6.29 -1.09
N TRP A 51 -10.77 5.05 -0.67
CA TRP A 51 -11.79 4.00 -0.66
C TRP A 51 -12.92 4.32 0.32
N LYS A 52 -12.61 4.77 1.54
CA LYS A 52 -13.63 5.24 2.50
C LYS A 52 -14.52 6.35 1.93
N ARG A 53 -13.95 7.31 1.19
CA ARG A 53 -14.74 8.36 0.55
C ARG A 53 -15.63 7.83 -0.58
N LEU A 54 -15.17 6.84 -1.33
CA LEU A 54 -15.95 6.20 -2.39
C LEU A 54 -17.07 5.33 -1.80
N GLU A 55 -16.78 4.60 -0.73
CA GLU A 55 -17.75 3.76 -0.03
C GLU A 55 -18.85 4.58 0.66
N GLN A 56 -18.50 5.72 1.28
CA GLN A 56 -19.48 6.67 1.81
C GLN A 56 -20.45 7.20 0.74
N ARG A 57 -19.97 7.43 -0.49
CA ARG A 57 -20.83 7.82 -1.62
C ARG A 57 -21.74 6.67 -2.07
N ARG A 58 -21.25 5.43 -2.02
CA ARG A 58 -22.03 4.23 -2.39
C ARG A 58 -23.11 3.90 -1.34
N SER A 59 -22.84 4.10 -0.05
CA SER A 59 -23.83 3.92 1.02
C SER A 59 -24.95 4.96 1.00
N GLN A 60 -24.68 6.20 0.58
CA GLN A 60 -25.74 7.21 0.39
C GLN A 60 -26.67 6.87 -0.78
N GLN A 61 -26.17 6.20 -1.83
CA GLN A 61 -27.01 5.70 -2.92
C GLN A 61 -27.84 4.47 -2.54
N ALA A 62 -27.36 3.62 -1.62
CA ALA A 62 -28.12 2.48 -1.09
C ALA A 62 -29.21 2.87 -0.07
N GLY A 63 -29.16 4.10 0.47
CA GLY A 63 -30.17 4.63 1.39
C GLY A 63 -31.43 5.20 0.74
N PHE A 64 -31.55 5.19 -0.61
CA PHE A 64 -32.65 5.86 -1.30
C PHE A 64 -33.78 4.93 -1.80
N ASN A 65 -33.77 3.60 -1.60
CA ASN A 65 -34.90 2.79 -2.10
C ASN A 65 -35.13 1.43 -1.43
N LEU A 66 -35.56 1.43 -0.17
CA LEU A 66 -36.30 0.28 0.39
C LEU A 66 -37.67 0.76 0.88
N PRO A 67 -38.75 0.50 0.13
CA PRO A 67 -40.10 0.88 0.53
C PRO A 67 -40.54 0.12 1.80
N PRO A 68 -41.40 0.72 2.63
CA PRO A 68 -41.77 0.23 3.97
C PRO A 68 -42.66 -1.04 4.00
N ILE A 69 -42.75 -1.81 2.91
CA ILE A 69 -43.80 -2.82 2.70
C ILE A 69 -43.46 -4.20 3.32
N PHE A 70 -42.20 -4.45 3.74
CA PHE A 70 -41.78 -5.75 4.30
C PHE A 70 -41.72 -5.81 5.84
N ARG A 71 -42.37 -4.88 6.55
CA ARG A 71 -42.62 -5.00 8.00
C ARG A 71 -44.07 -5.45 8.24
N ALA A 72 -44.32 -6.76 8.18
CA ALA A 72 -45.49 -7.40 8.74
C ALA A 72 -45.11 -8.82 9.20
#